data_AF-A0A8T6FXJ2-F1
#
_entry.id   AF-A0A8T6FXJ2-F1
#
_cell.length_a   1.000
_cell.length_b   1.000
_cell.length_c   1.000
_cell.angle_alpha   90.00
_cell.angle_beta   90.00
_cell.angle_gamma   90.00
#
_symmetry.space_group_name_H-M   'P 1'
#
loop_
_entity.id
_entity.type
_entity.pdbx_description
1 polymer ?
#
loop_
_entity_poly.entity_id
_entity_poly.type
_entity_poly.pdbx_seq_one_letter_code
_entity_poly.pdbx_strand_id
1 'polypeptide(L)'
;MRDRLHPYSLFRSWRDRSRPRWVVLSLVLGTLCAGLLTSCYGYLWDVFPEMHYQQSYRLQEPPRRMPPADSVPVTGKAREYSFADAAELANPIAGTPERIESGNQLFQINCKHCHGAEGR
;
A
#
# COMPACT_ATOMS: atom_id res chain seq x y z
N MET A 1 18.51 -78.46 -8.37
CA MET A 1 17.52 -77.59 -9.05
C MET A 1 17.90 -76.15 -8.77
N ARG A 2 18.39 -75.43 -9.78
CA ARG A 2 18.78 -74.01 -9.69
C ARG A 2 17.70 -73.20 -10.40
N ASP A 3 16.91 -72.45 -9.64
CA ASP A 3 15.93 -71.53 -10.20
C ASP A 3 16.63 -70.28 -10.73
N ARG A 4 16.57 -70.09 -12.05
CA ARG A 4 17.03 -68.87 -12.73
C ARG A 4 15.99 -67.78 -12.51
N LEU A 5 16.28 -66.83 -11.62
CA LEU A 5 15.53 -65.58 -11.52
C LEU A 5 15.83 -64.72 -12.74
N HIS A 6 14.81 -64.48 -13.56
CA HIS A 6 14.91 -63.62 -14.74
C HIS A 6 14.96 -62.13 -14.34
N PRO A 7 15.94 -61.34 -14.84
CA PRO A 7 16.16 -59.94 -14.43
C PRO A 7 15.14 -58.93 -14.96
N TYR A 8 14.12 -59.37 -15.71
CA TYR A 8 13.16 -58.47 -16.36
C TYR A 8 11.94 -58.09 -15.50
N SER A 9 11.79 -58.63 -14.29
CA SER A 9 10.62 -58.32 -13.44
C SER A 9 10.69 -56.97 -12.73
N LEU A 10 11.87 -56.34 -12.66
CA LEU A 10 12.08 -55.08 -11.94
C LEU A 10 11.62 -53.83 -12.72
N PHE A 11 11.42 -53.92 -14.04
CA PHE A 11 10.99 -52.78 -14.85
C PHE A 11 9.45 -52.58 -14.90
N ARG A 12 8.67 -53.48 -14.30
CA ARG A 12 7.19 -53.42 -14.36
C ARG A 12 6.53 -52.68 -13.20
N SER A 13 7.25 -52.38 -12.12
CA SER A 13 6.70 -51.72 -10.92
C SER A 13 6.72 -50.18 -10.97
N TRP A 14 7.29 -49.59 -12.02
CA TRP A 14 7.28 -48.13 -12.20
C TRP A 14 5.90 -47.57 -12.57
N ARG A 15 4.93 -48.45 -12.85
CA ARG A 15 3.55 -48.12 -13.23
C ARG A 15 2.57 -48.52 -12.13
N ASP A 16 2.79 -48.00 -10.92
CA ASP A 16 1.71 -47.96 -9.95
C ASP A 16 0.61 -47.06 -10.53
N ARG A 17 -0.61 -47.59 -10.62
CA ARG A 17 -1.81 -46.91 -11.15
C ARG A 17 -2.12 -45.62 -10.38
N SER A 18 -1.56 -45.46 -9.18
CA SER A 18 -1.68 -44.25 -8.35
C SER A 18 -0.71 -43.12 -8.73
N ARG A 19 0.48 -43.42 -9.27
CA ARG A 19 1.51 -42.43 -9.67
C ARG A 19 1.00 -41.33 -10.62
N PRO A 20 0.26 -41.63 -11.70
CA PRO A 20 -0.23 -40.57 -12.58
C PRO A 20 -1.23 -39.65 -11.87
N ARG A 21 -1.99 -40.15 -10.88
CA ARG A 21 -2.95 -39.33 -10.12
C ARG A 21 -2.24 -38.29 -9.26
N TRP A 22 -1.15 -38.68 -8.59
CA TRP A 22 -0.36 -37.76 -7.78
C TRP A 22 0.39 -36.73 -8.63
N VAL A 23 0.94 -37.12 -9.79
CA VAL A 23 1.56 -36.16 -10.71
C VAL A 23 0.54 -35.13 -11.21
N VAL A 24 -0.66 -35.57 -11.59
CA VAL A 24 -1.74 -34.65 -12.01
C VAL A 24 -2.16 -33.75 -10.85
N LEU A 25 -2.33 -34.29 -9.63
CA LEU A 25 -2.66 -33.49 -8.44
C LEU A 25 -1.60 -32.43 -8.12
N SER A 26 -0.32 -32.79 -8.19
CA SER A 26 0.78 -31.84 -7.96
C SER A 26 0.85 -30.75 -9.03
N LEU A 27 0.58 -31.08 -10.30
CA LEU A 27 0.51 -30.10 -11.38
C LEU A 27 -0.68 -29.15 -11.21
N VAL A 28 -1.85 -29.67 -10.85
CA VAL A 28 -3.06 -28.86 -10.59
C VAL A 28 -2.88 -27.96 -9.37
N LEU A 29 -2.30 -28.49 -8.28
CA LEU A 29 -2.03 -27.69 -7.09
C LEU A 29 -0.95 -26.63 -7.35
N GLY A 30 0.08 -26.96 -8.13
CA GLY A 30 1.13 -26.02 -8.52
C GLY A 30 0.59 -24.85 -9.36
N THR A 31 -0.28 -25.10 -10.34
CA THR A 31 -0.88 -24.04 -11.14
C THR A 31 -1.88 -23.19 -10.34
N LEU A 32 -2.65 -23.79 -9.43
CA LEU A 32 -3.53 -23.06 -8.50
C LEU A 32 -2.74 -22.15 -7.56
N CYS A 33 -1.66 -22.65 -6.94
CA CYS A 33 -0.80 -21.84 -6.07
C CYS A 33 -0.13 -20.70 -6.85
N ALA A 34 0.34 -20.93 -8.08
CA ALA A 34 0.91 -19.89 -8.92
C ALA A 34 -0.12 -18.81 -9.28
N GLY A 35 -1.36 -19.19 -9.61
CA GLY A 35 -2.45 -18.26 -9.87
C GLY A 35 -2.83 -17.41 -8.66
N LEU A 36 -2.88 -18.02 -7.46
CA LEU A 36 -3.16 -17.32 -6.20
C LEU A 36 -2.05 -16.32 -5.80
N LEU A 37 -0.79 -16.61 -6.12
CA LEU A 37 0.33 -15.71 -5.84
C LEU A 37 0.44 -14.56 -6.86
N THR A 38 -0.04 -14.75 -8.09
CA THR A 38 0.09 -13.75 -9.17
C THR A 38 -0.94 -12.61 -9.09
N SER A 39 -2.09 -12.81 -8.43
CA SER A 39 -3.13 -11.77 -8.26
C SER A 39 -2.72 -10.60 -7.36
N CYS A 40 -1.52 -10.66 -6.76
CA CYS A 40 -0.99 -9.61 -5.88
C CYS A 40 -0.19 -8.52 -6.64
N TYR A 41 0.14 -8.73 -7.92
CA TYR A 41 0.85 -7.73 -8.73
C TYR A 41 -0.15 -6.85 -9.50
N GLY A 42 -0.04 -5.54 -9.29
CA GLY A 42 -1.02 -4.52 -9.66
C GLY A 42 -1.47 -4.51 -11.13
N TYR A 43 -2.71 -4.03 -11.31
CA TYR A 43 -3.37 -3.68 -12.58
C TYR A 43 -3.00 -4.58 -13.77
N LEU A 44 -3.21 -5.89 -13.61
CA LEU A 44 -2.88 -6.85 -14.67
C LEU A 44 -3.81 -6.75 -15.89
N TRP A 45 -4.98 -6.12 -15.74
CA TRP A 45 -5.94 -5.90 -16.81
C TRP A 45 -7.00 -4.86 -16.39
N ASP A 46 -7.00 -3.69 -17.02
CA ASP A 46 -8.04 -2.67 -16.83
C ASP A 46 -9.19 -2.94 -17.82
N VAL A 47 -10.22 -3.67 -17.37
CA VAL A 47 -11.43 -3.89 -18.18
C VAL A 47 -12.21 -2.57 -18.19
N PHE A 48 -12.42 -2.01 -19.39
CA PHE A 48 -13.04 -0.69 -19.63
C PHE A 48 -12.13 0.51 -19.31
N PRO A 49 -11.00 0.66 -20.02
CA PRO A 49 -10.03 1.73 -19.76
C PRO A 49 -10.52 3.12 -20.21
N GLU A 50 -11.67 3.20 -20.90
CA GLU A 50 -12.12 4.43 -21.56
C GLU A 50 -12.24 5.60 -20.58
N MET A 51 -12.72 5.34 -19.36
CA MET A 51 -12.93 6.34 -18.32
C MET A 51 -12.09 6.11 -17.06
N HIS A 52 -11.22 5.10 -17.04
CA HIS A 52 -10.32 4.84 -15.91
C HIS A 52 -9.25 5.92 -15.79
N TYR A 53 -8.72 6.36 -16.95
CA TYR A 53 -7.75 7.44 -17.07
C TYR A 53 -8.37 8.61 -17.84
N GLN A 54 -8.67 9.69 -17.13
CA GLN A 54 -9.26 10.88 -17.74
C GLN A 54 -8.16 11.76 -18.36
N GLN A 55 -8.53 12.54 -19.38
CA GLN A 55 -7.61 13.52 -19.99
C GLN A 55 -7.33 14.72 -19.07
N SER A 56 -8.10 14.89 -17.99
CA SER A 56 -7.89 15.88 -16.94
C SER A 56 -6.93 15.38 -15.87
N TYR A 57 -6.05 16.26 -15.36
CA TYR A 57 -5.15 15.94 -14.26
C TYR A 57 -5.85 16.01 -12.91
N ARG A 58 -5.70 14.96 -12.09
CA ARG A 58 -6.04 15.01 -10.66
C ARG A 58 -4.99 15.78 -9.86
N LEU A 59 -5.35 16.18 -8.63
CA LEU A 59 -4.51 17.04 -7.79
C LEU A 59 -3.09 16.51 -7.55
N GLN A 60 -2.92 15.18 -7.48
CA GLN A 60 -1.63 14.55 -7.22
C GLN A 60 -1.06 13.80 -8.43
N GLU A 61 -1.67 13.96 -9.62
CA GLU A 61 -1.13 13.40 -10.85
C GLU A 61 -0.01 14.28 -11.42
N PRO A 62 1.08 13.69 -11.94
CA PRO A 62 2.04 14.43 -12.73
C PRO A 62 1.39 14.97 -14.01
N PRO A 63 1.78 16.15 -14.54
CA PRO A 63 2.73 17.11 -14.00
C PRO A 63 2.06 18.09 -13.03
N ARG A 64 2.45 18.04 -11.75
CA ARG A 64 1.96 18.97 -10.74
C ARG A 64 2.57 20.36 -10.97
N ARG A 65 1.76 21.31 -11.42
CA ARG A 65 2.17 22.73 -11.52
C ARG A 65 2.10 23.36 -10.14
N MET A 66 3.20 23.95 -9.69
CA MET A 66 3.20 24.79 -8.50
C MET A 66 2.57 26.14 -8.84
N PRO A 67 1.86 26.78 -7.89
CA PRO A 67 1.43 28.17 -8.08
C PRO A 67 2.64 29.08 -8.32
N PRO A 68 2.49 30.20 -9.05
CA PRO A 68 3.53 31.22 -9.15
C PRO A 68 4.00 31.68 -7.78
N ALA A 69 5.29 32.02 -7.65
CA ALA A 69 5.80 32.64 -6.44
C ALA A 69 4.99 33.90 -6.13
N ASP A 70 4.69 34.11 -4.84
CA ASP A 70 3.95 35.27 -4.31
C ASP A 70 2.50 35.45 -4.79
N SER A 71 1.90 34.47 -5.47
CA SER A 71 0.47 34.52 -5.77
C SER A 71 -0.36 34.51 -4.49
N VAL A 72 -1.31 35.44 -4.36
CA VAL A 72 -2.19 35.55 -3.18
C VAL A 72 -3.58 35.00 -3.53
N PRO A 73 -4.10 34.00 -2.80
CA PRO A 73 -5.46 33.49 -3.05
C PRO A 73 -6.51 34.50 -2.58
N VAL A 74 -7.74 34.38 -3.08
CA VAL A 74 -8.88 35.25 -2.71
C VAL A 74 -9.18 35.21 -1.20
N THR A 75 -8.84 34.11 -0.53
CA THR A 75 -8.95 33.96 0.93
C THR A 75 -7.89 34.75 1.72
N GLY A 76 -6.94 35.40 1.04
CA GLY A 76 -5.86 36.18 1.64
C GLY A 76 -4.53 35.43 1.81
N LYS A 77 -3.44 36.18 2.04
CA LYS A 77 -2.10 35.65 2.36
C LYS A 77 -1.93 35.56 3.88
N ALA A 78 -1.31 34.49 4.37
CA ALA A 78 -0.88 34.43 5.75
C ALA A 78 0.16 35.52 6.05
N ARG A 79 0.07 36.14 7.24
CA ARG A 79 1.08 37.10 7.69
C ARG A 79 2.36 36.35 8.06
N GLU A 80 3.49 36.82 7.56
CA GLU A 80 4.81 36.37 7.98
C GLU A 80 5.13 37.02 9.33
N TYR A 81 5.38 36.20 10.35
CA TYR A 81 5.80 36.63 11.68
C TYR A 81 7.25 36.23 11.91
N SER A 82 8.04 37.12 12.52
CA SER A 82 9.35 36.76 13.04
C SER A 82 9.22 36.06 14.41
N PHE A 83 10.29 35.38 14.84
CA PHE A 83 10.35 34.83 16.20
C PHE A 83 10.25 35.90 17.29
N ALA A 84 10.70 37.12 17.01
CA ALA A 84 10.56 38.24 17.94
C ALA A 84 9.09 38.66 18.08
N ASP A 85 8.36 38.72 16.95
CA ASP A 85 6.92 39.05 16.96
C ASP A 85 6.12 38.00 17.74
N ALA A 86 6.52 36.73 17.69
CA ALA A 86 5.81 35.64 18.34
C ALA A 86 5.73 35.77 19.87
N ALA A 87 6.72 36.41 20.51
CA ALA A 87 6.74 36.57 21.96
C ALA A 87 5.60 37.46 22.48
N GLU A 88 5.11 38.37 21.66
CA GLU A 88 4.06 39.32 22.00
C GLU A 88 2.66 38.87 21.55
N LEU A 89 2.57 37.77 20.80
CA LEU A 89 1.31 37.27 20.25
C LEU A 89 0.53 36.43 21.24
N ALA A 90 -0.72 36.82 21.48
CA ALA A 90 -1.72 35.96 22.09
C ALA A 90 -2.43 35.14 21.01
N ASN A 91 -2.83 33.91 21.32
CA ASN A 91 -3.69 33.12 20.44
C ASN A 91 -5.03 33.86 20.26
N PRO A 92 -5.40 34.31 19.04
CA PRO A 92 -6.64 35.06 18.82
C PRO A 92 -7.90 34.17 18.92
N ILE A 93 -7.70 32.85 18.94
CA ILE A 93 -8.77 31.86 19.01
C ILE A 93 -8.93 31.40 20.46
N ALA A 94 -10.10 31.68 21.05
CA ALA A 94 -10.42 31.25 22.41
C ALA A 94 -10.31 29.73 22.56
N GLY A 95 -9.70 29.26 23.66
CA GLY A 95 -9.54 27.85 23.99
C GLY A 95 -10.79 27.23 24.61
N THR A 96 -11.85 27.05 23.83
CA THR A 96 -13.03 26.30 24.28
C THR A 96 -12.69 24.81 24.44
N PRO A 97 -13.42 24.05 25.27
CA PRO A 97 -13.13 22.63 25.49
C PRO A 97 -13.02 21.82 24.18
N GLU A 98 -13.88 22.12 23.20
CA GLU A 98 -13.90 21.45 21.89
C GLU A 98 -12.62 21.72 21.10
N ARG A 99 -12.09 22.95 21.18
CA ARG A 99 -10.85 23.32 20.49
C ARG A 99 -9.61 22.74 21.16
N ILE A 100 -9.60 22.66 22.50
CA ILE A 100 -8.53 22.00 23.24
C ILE A 100 -8.48 20.51 22.89
N GLU A 101 -9.64 19.86 22.80
CA GLU A 101 -9.74 18.46 22.38
C GLU A 101 -9.24 18.27 20.93
N SER A 102 -9.68 19.12 19.99
CA SER A 102 -9.18 19.08 18.61
C SER A 102 -7.66 19.30 18.53
N GLY A 103 -7.12 20.22 19.32
CA GLY A 103 -5.68 20.43 19.45
C GLY A 103 -4.94 19.21 19.98
N ASN A 104 -5.52 18.49 20.95
CA ASN A 104 -4.96 17.24 21.45
C ASN A 104 -4.87 16.18 20.34
N GLN A 105 -5.93 16.01 19.55
CA GLN A 105 -5.95 15.06 18.44
C GLN A 105 -4.86 15.35 17.41
N LEU A 106 -4.67 16.64 17.05
CA LEU A 106 -3.59 17.06 16.16
C LEU A 106 -2.20 16.75 16.75
N PHE A 107 -1.99 16.98 18.05
CA PHE A 107 -0.73 16.67 18.73
C PHE A 107 -0.42 15.16 18.71
N GLN A 108 -1.41 14.31 18.98
CA GLN A 108 -1.24 12.85 18.97
C GLN A 108 -0.83 12.33 17.58
N ILE A 109 -1.36 12.93 16.51
CA ILE A 109 -1.08 12.51 15.13
C ILE A 109 0.27 13.04 14.65
N ASN A 110 0.57 14.33 14.88
CA ASN A 110 1.66 15.01 14.19
C ASN A 110 2.92 15.23 15.05
N CYS A 111 2.81 15.25 16.38
CA CYS A 111 3.89 15.70 17.26
C CYS A 111 4.43 14.59 18.19
N LYS A 112 3.53 13.76 18.74
CA LYS A 112 3.86 12.73 19.74
C LYS A 112 4.97 11.76 19.32
N HIS A 113 5.10 11.49 18.03
CA HIS A 113 6.10 10.56 17.51
C HIS A 113 7.54 10.98 17.82
N CYS A 114 7.80 12.29 17.92
CA CYS A 114 9.11 12.83 18.30
C CYS A 114 9.13 13.43 19.71
N HIS A 115 8.02 13.99 20.18
CA HIS A 115 7.93 14.71 21.47
C HIS A 115 7.25 13.92 22.59
N GLY A 116 6.94 12.64 22.39
CA GLY A 116 6.23 11.81 23.37
C GLY A 116 4.79 12.27 23.64
N ALA A 117 4.07 11.50 24.48
CA ALA A 117 2.67 11.78 24.78
C ALA A 117 2.45 13.06 25.61
N GLU A 118 3.50 13.51 26.32
CA GLU A 118 3.49 14.65 27.24
C GLU A 118 4.25 15.87 26.69
N GLY A 119 4.81 15.81 25.47
CA GLY A 119 5.47 16.96 24.84
C GLY A 119 6.88 17.27 25.35
N ARG A 120 7.66 16.25 25.70
CA ARG A 120 9.01 16.34 26.27
C ARG A 120 10.03 15.54 25.50
#